data_AF-A0A964XLP4-F1
#
_entry.id   AF-A0A964XLP4-F1
#
_cell.length_a   1.000
_cell.length_b   1.000
_cell.length_c   1.000
_cell.angle_alpha   90.00
_cell.angle_beta   90.00
_cell.angle_gamma   90.00
#
_symmetry.space_group_name_H-M   'P 1'
#
loop_
_entity.id
_entity.type
_entity.pdbx_description
1 polymer ?
#
loop_
_entity_poly.entity_id
_entity_poly.type
_entity_poly.pdbx_seq_one_letter_code
_entity_poly.pdbx_strand_id
1 'polypeptide(L)'
;MRKYGLSRLTVVAAVAALALPLGLASAGAADHQQANTPKAASAVPFPGAYISPWGSADVALSPEALQWMEASGITLEAIAPFKMHADGRGFSMPIGSTAGDHLDSQGRIYYPGGLQFHHAASGKTVKLMPTWIRVMPRPGYSAGVEVNGEKIADEVQIGDTNYE
;
A
#
# COMPACT_ATOMS: atom_id res chain seq x y z
N MET A 1 -20.03 -66.78 -4.45
CA MET A 1 -18.99 -66.49 -3.44
C MET A 1 -18.98 -65.00 -3.16
N ARG A 2 -18.87 -64.64 -1.87
CA ARG A 2 -18.71 -63.30 -1.25
C ARG A 2 -19.92 -62.36 -1.31
N LYS A 3 -20.25 -61.57 -0.29
CA LYS A 3 -20.28 -61.63 1.19
C LYS A 3 -20.54 -60.18 1.62
N TYR A 4 -21.65 -59.93 2.34
CA TYR A 4 -21.94 -58.83 3.28
C TYR A 4 -21.81 -57.36 2.79
N GLY A 5 -22.64 -56.42 3.20
CA GLY A 5 -23.70 -56.41 4.20
C GLY A 5 -24.33 -55.02 4.26
N LEU A 6 -25.63 -54.99 4.53
CA LEU A 6 -26.37 -53.81 4.97
C LEU A 6 -25.77 -53.28 6.28
N SER A 7 -25.83 -51.97 6.51
CA SER A 7 -26.76 -51.43 7.53
C SER A 7 -26.74 -49.91 7.59
N ARG A 8 -27.97 -49.38 7.61
CA ARG A 8 -28.34 -48.01 7.96
C ARG A 8 -28.00 -47.74 9.42
N LEU A 9 -27.64 -46.50 9.77
CA LEU A 9 -28.04 -45.95 11.06
C LEU A 9 -28.37 -44.46 10.96
N THR A 10 -29.57 -44.17 11.41
CA THR A 10 -30.26 -42.89 11.53
C THR A 10 -30.10 -42.39 12.99
N VAL A 11 -30.59 -41.17 13.27
CA VAL A 11 -31.12 -40.70 14.58
C VAL A 11 -30.03 -40.24 15.60
N VAL A 12 -30.13 -39.15 16.37
CA VAL A 12 -31.14 -38.09 16.60
C VAL A 12 -30.48 -36.91 17.35
N ALA A 13 -31.16 -35.77 17.29
CA ALA A 13 -30.95 -34.53 18.05
C ALA A 13 -30.84 -34.68 19.58
N ALA A 14 -30.21 -33.70 20.24
CA ALA A 14 -30.64 -33.24 21.57
C ALA A 14 -30.12 -31.83 21.87
N VAL A 15 -31.06 -30.98 22.28
CA VAL A 15 -30.90 -29.62 22.81
C VAL A 15 -30.42 -29.70 24.26
N ALA A 16 -29.53 -28.80 24.67
CA ALA A 16 -29.41 -28.42 26.08
C ALA A 16 -29.10 -26.91 26.18
N ALA A 17 -30.07 -26.17 26.71
CA ALA A 17 -29.92 -24.80 27.20
C ALA A 17 -29.78 -24.82 28.74
N LEU A 18 -29.26 -23.71 29.30
CA LEU A 18 -29.18 -23.32 30.72
C LEU A 18 -28.00 -24.00 31.49
N ALA A 19 -27.16 -23.34 32.30
CA ALA A 19 -27.29 -22.12 33.09
C ALA A 19 -25.91 -21.48 33.41
N LEU A 20 -25.96 -20.26 33.98
CA LEU A 20 -24.96 -19.20 34.22
C LEU A 20 -23.77 -19.60 35.16
N PRO A 21 -22.72 -18.76 35.31
CA PRO A 21 -22.80 -17.62 36.23
C PRO A 21 -22.30 -16.27 35.67
N LEU A 22 -22.96 -15.21 36.14
CA LEU A 22 -22.52 -13.82 36.12
C LEU A 22 -21.15 -13.69 36.81
N GLY A 23 -20.14 -13.23 36.07
CA GLY A 23 -18.89 -12.74 36.61
C GLY A 23 -18.65 -11.30 36.15
N LEU A 24 -18.83 -10.33 37.05
CA LEU A 24 -18.26 -9.00 36.87
C LEU A 24 -16.73 -9.14 36.90
N ALA A 25 -16.07 -8.77 35.80
CA ALA A 25 -14.67 -8.38 35.81
C ALA A 25 -14.54 -7.03 35.11
N SER A 26 -14.14 -6.05 35.91
CA SER A 26 -13.84 -4.68 35.54
C SER A 26 -12.51 -4.58 34.77
N ALA A 27 -12.46 -3.59 33.88
CA ALA A 27 -11.28 -2.86 33.42
C ALA A 27 -10.19 -3.64 32.65
N GLY A 28 -10.04 -3.26 31.39
CA GLY A 28 -8.89 -3.57 30.55
C GLY A 28 -9.18 -3.13 29.13
N ALA A 29 -9.29 -1.81 28.91
CA ALA A 29 -9.14 -1.26 27.57
C ALA A 29 -7.77 -1.75 27.07
N ALA A 30 -7.78 -2.58 26.04
CA ALA A 30 -6.55 -2.93 25.34
C ALA A 30 -6.03 -1.64 24.72
N ASP A 31 -4.95 -1.12 25.28
CA ASP A 31 -4.18 -0.05 24.68
C ASP A 31 -3.78 -0.50 23.27
N HIS A 32 -4.37 0.14 22.27
CA HIS A 32 -3.80 0.13 20.93
C HIS A 32 -2.42 0.78 21.03
N GLN A 33 -1.38 -0.06 21.15
CA GLN A 33 0.00 0.38 20.93
C GLN A 33 0.08 0.94 19.52
N GLN A 34 0.03 2.27 19.46
CA GLN A 34 0.21 3.06 18.27
C GLN A 34 1.63 2.79 17.78
N ALA A 35 1.74 2.01 16.71
CA ALA A 35 3.01 1.76 16.04
C ALA A 35 3.68 3.11 15.75
N ASN A 36 4.97 3.20 16.08
CA ASN A 36 5.83 4.34 15.77
C ASN A 36 5.69 4.66 14.28
N THR A 37 4.84 5.64 14.00
CA THR A 37 4.62 6.16 12.65
C THR A 37 5.89 6.92 12.32
N PRO A 38 6.57 6.67 11.18
CA PRO A 38 7.70 7.48 10.80
C PRO A 38 7.26 8.95 10.78
N LYS A 39 8.02 9.79 11.50
CA LYS A 39 7.78 11.22 11.64
C LYS A 39 7.66 11.83 10.23
N ALA A 40 6.45 12.21 9.87
CA ALA A 40 6.15 12.87 8.60
C ALA A 40 7.03 14.12 8.47
N ALA A 41 7.60 14.32 7.28
CA ALA A 41 8.28 15.56 6.93
C ALA A 41 7.24 16.70 6.93
N SER A 42 7.26 17.54 7.95
CA SER A 42 6.39 18.71 8.07
C SER A 42 6.89 19.81 7.14
N ALA A 43 6.32 19.90 5.94
CA ALA A 43 6.52 21.04 5.05
C ALA A 43 5.44 22.11 5.31
N VAL A 44 5.78 23.39 5.12
CA VAL A 44 4.84 24.51 5.30
C VAL A 44 3.84 24.54 4.13
N PRO A 45 2.52 24.67 4.38
CA PRO A 45 1.51 24.70 3.32
C PRO A 45 1.71 25.84 2.32
N PHE A 46 1.55 25.57 1.02
CA PHE A 46 1.44 26.63 0.00
C PHE A 46 0.02 27.26 0.06
N PRO A 47 -0.11 28.59 0.21
CA PRO A 47 -1.42 29.23 0.29
C PRO A 47 -2.17 29.16 -1.05
N GLY A 48 -3.38 28.59 -1.05
CA GLY A 48 -4.40 28.81 -2.09
C GLY A 48 -4.85 27.60 -2.92
N ALA A 49 -4.14 26.47 -2.90
CA ALA A 49 -4.58 25.25 -3.59
C ALA A 49 -5.04 24.18 -2.59
N TYR A 50 -6.36 24.07 -2.38
CA TYR A 50 -6.94 22.96 -1.64
C TYR A 50 -6.86 21.69 -2.48
N ILE A 51 -6.27 20.64 -1.92
CA ILE A 51 -6.28 19.31 -2.53
C ILE A 51 -7.07 18.41 -1.60
N SER A 52 -8.18 17.87 -2.12
CA SER A 52 -9.02 16.95 -1.37
C SER A 52 -8.14 15.87 -0.72
N PRO A 53 -8.17 15.70 0.62
CA PRO A 53 -7.45 14.61 1.28
C PRO A 53 -8.09 13.25 1.03
N TRP A 54 -9.26 13.25 0.40
CA TRP A 54 -10.01 12.06 0.04
C TRP A 54 -9.86 11.82 -1.45
N GLY A 55 -9.35 10.66 -1.80
CA GLY A 55 -9.18 10.22 -3.18
C GLY A 55 -8.03 9.24 -3.35
N SER A 56 -8.00 8.58 -4.49
CA SER A 56 -6.87 7.81 -4.98
C SER A 56 -6.45 8.35 -6.34
N ALA A 57 -5.15 8.34 -6.60
CA ALA A 57 -4.64 8.38 -7.96
C ALA A 57 -4.45 6.94 -8.44
N ASP A 58 -4.95 6.63 -9.63
CA ASP A 58 -4.77 5.33 -10.26
C ASP A 58 -3.77 5.45 -11.40
N VAL A 59 -2.74 4.61 -11.36
CA VAL A 59 -1.67 4.57 -12.35
C VAL A 59 -1.75 3.25 -13.08
N ALA A 60 -1.97 3.31 -14.39
CA ALA A 60 -1.88 2.16 -15.28
C ALA A 60 -0.44 1.99 -15.78
N LEU A 61 0.03 0.75 -15.82
CA LEU A 61 1.27 0.38 -16.48
C LEU A 61 0.98 0.16 -17.96
N SER A 62 1.78 0.79 -18.83
CA SER A 62 1.63 0.60 -20.26
C SER A 62 1.99 -0.84 -20.67
N PRO A 63 1.44 -1.37 -21.79
CA PRO A 63 1.84 -2.68 -22.31
C PRO A 63 3.36 -2.81 -22.51
N GLU A 64 4.02 -1.73 -22.93
CA GLU A 64 5.47 -1.68 -23.14
C GLU A 64 6.24 -1.80 -21.83
N ALA A 65 5.78 -1.10 -20.77
CA ALA A 65 6.39 -1.20 -19.45
C ALA A 65 6.24 -2.62 -18.87
N LEU A 66 5.06 -3.22 -19.02
CA LEU A 66 4.80 -4.60 -18.59
C LEU A 66 5.69 -5.61 -19.35
N GLN A 67 5.78 -5.48 -20.67
CA GLN A 67 6.64 -6.33 -21.49
C GLN A 67 8.12 -6.17 -21.13
N TRP A 68 8.58 -4.93 -20.90
CA TRP A 68 9.94 -4.67 -20.48
C TRP A 68 10.25 -5.31 -19.12
N MET A 69 9.32 -5.20 -18.16
CA MET A 69 9.48 -5.81 -16.84
C MET A 69 9.57 -7.34 -16.94
N GLU A 70 8.67 -7.96 -17.71
CA GLU A 70 8.67 -9.40 -17.95
C GLU A 70 9.98 -9.87 -18.59
N ALA A 71 10.40 -9.22 -19.68
CA ALA A 71 11.65 -9.53 -20.39
C ALA A 71 12.89 -9.34 -19.51
N SER A 72 12.84 -8.40 -18.57
CA SER A 72 13.93 -8.11 -17.63
C SER A 72 13.87 -8.94 -16.35
N GLY A 73 12.84 -9.79 -16.16
CA GLY A 73 12.67 -10.54 -14.91
C GLY A 73 12.46 -9.63 -13.68
N ILE A 74 11.76 -8.52 -13.86
CA ILE A 74 11.43 -7.54 -12.82
C ILE A 74 9.98 -7.74 -12.40
N THR A 75 9.74 -7.89 -11.09
CA THR A 75 8.40 -7.81 -10.50
C THR A 75 8.20 -6.48 -9.80
N LEU A 76 6.96 -6.02 -9.74
CA LEU A 76 6.55 -4.80 -9.05
C LEU A 76 5.53 -5.13 -7.97
N GLU A 77 5.76 -4.60 -6.78
CA GLU A 77 4.87 -4.73 -5.63
C GLU A 77 4.52 -3.35 -5.09
N ALA A 78 3.28 -3.20 -4.61
CA ALA A 78 2.86 -2.00 -3.90
C ALA A 78 3.23 -2.10 -2.41
N ILE A 79 3.79 -1.02 -1.87
CA ILE A 79 4.03 -0.85 -0.45
C ILE A 79 2.86 -0.06 0.12
N ALA A 80 2.18 -0.64 1.11
CA ALA A 80 1.00 -0.04 1.72
C ALA A 80 1.25 1.41 2.16
N PRO A 81 0.25 2.30 2.03
CA PRO A 81 -1.13 2.05 1.61
C PRO A 81 -1.38 1.99 0.09
N PHE A 82 -0.33 1.95 -0.76
CA PHE A 82 -0.53 1.67 -2.19
C PHE A 82 -1.09 0.25 -2.35
N LYS A 83 -1.86 0.04 -3.42
CA LYS A 83 -2.42 -1.28 -3.73
C LYS A 83 -2.24 -1.56 -5.21
N MET A 84 -1.66 -2.71 -5.52
CA MET A 84 -1.69 -3.24 -6.88
C MET A 84 -3.14 -3.44 -7.32
N HIS A 85 -3.44 -3.15 -8.58
CA HIS A 85 -4.69 -3.55 -9.20
C HIS A 85 -4.76 -5.08 -9.27
N ALA A 86 -5.98 -5.63 -9.25
CA ALA A 86 -6.18 -7.09 -9.20
C ALA A 86 -5.64 -7.83 -10.42
N ASP A 87 -5.53 -7.15 -11.56
CA ASP A 87 -4.94 -7.67 -12.80
C ASP A 87 -3.41 -7.49 -12.87
N GLY A 88 -2.80 -6.82 -11.89
CA GLY A 88 -1.38 -6.50 -11.86
C GLY A 88 -0.93 -5.45 -12.89
N ARG A 89 -1.85 -4.78 -13.57
CA ARG A 89 -1.55 -3.84 -14.67
C ARG A 89 -1.50 -2.38 -14.25
N GLY A 90 -1.48 -2.14 -12.95
CA GLY A 90 -1.51 -0.81 -12.38
C GLY A 90 -1.53 -0.86 -10.87
N PHE A 91 -1.62 0.31 -10.26
CA PHE A 91 -1.72 0.47 -8.83
C PHE A 91 -2.50 1.74 -8.46
N SER A 92 -3.11 1.71 -7.29
CA SER A 92 -3.79 2.85 -6.68
C SER A 92 -2.91 3.45 -5.58
N MET A 93 -2.89 4.77 -5.52
CA MET A 93 -2.16 5.58 -4.56
C MET A 93 -3.16 6.44 -3.78
N PRO A 94 -3.49 6.11 -2.52
CA PRO A 94 -4.34 6.98 -1.74
C PRO A 94 -3.61 8.29 -1.45
N ILE A 95 -4.29 9.42 -1.64
CA ILE A 95 -3.77 10.73 -1.28
C ILE A 95 -3.51 10.73 0.23
N GLY A 96 -2.30 11.12 0.63
CA GLY A 96 -1.91 11.14 2.03
C GLY A 96 -2.49 12.33 2.77
N SER A 97 -3.60 12.16 3.47
CA SER A 97 -4.12 13.19 4.40
C SER A 97 -3.21 13.44 5.61
N THR A 98 -2.14 12.66 5.79
CA THR A 98 -1.28 12.72 6.98
C THR A 98 -0.26 13.87 6.96
N ALA A 99 -0.03 14.51 5.81
CA ALA A 99 0.79 15.72 5.68
C ALA A 99 -0.04 17.01 5.50
N GLY A 100 -1.37 16.90 5.52
CA GLY A 100 -2.32 17.99 5.30
C GLY A 100 -2.84 18.09 3.86
N ASP A 101 -3.97 18.77 3.71
CA ASP A 101 -4.81 18.80 2.49
C ASP A 101 -4.33 19.87 1.48
N HIS A 102 -3.01 19.95 1.28
CA HIS A 102 -2.38 21.06 0.57
C HIS A 102 -1.16 20.59 -0.23
N LEU A 103 -0.77 21.41 -1.20
CA LEU A 103 0.56 21.35 -1.76
C LEU A 103 1.56 21.78 -0.70
N ASP A 104 2.63 21.00 -0.53
CA ASP A 104 3.76 21.44 0.26
C ASP A 104 4.44 22.68 -0.33
N SER A 105 5.40 23.24 0.39
CA SER A 105 6.15 24.42 -0.05
C SER A 105 6.90 24.24 -1.37
N GLN A 106 7.03 23.01 -1.87
CA GLN A 106 7.65 22.68 -3.15
C GLN A 106 6.61 22.43 -4.27
N GLY A 107 5.32 22.66 -4.01
CA GLY A 107 4.25 22.47 -4.99
C GLY A 107 3.92 21.00 -5.25
N ARG A 108 4.06 20.13 -4.23
CA ARG A 108 3.86 18.68 -4.36
C ARG A 108 2.75 18.14 -3.47
N ILE A 109 2.19 17.02 -3.89
CA ILE A 109 1.22 16.20 -3.17
C ILE A 109 1.96 14.99 -2.60
N TYR A 110 1.78 14.74 -1.31
CA TYR A 110 2.36 13.59 -0.62
C TYR A 110 1.49 12.34 -0.76
N TYR A 111 2.14 11.22 -1.11
CA TYR A 111 1.50 9.90 -1.20
C TYR A 111 2.25 8.90 -0.29
N PRO A 112 1.63 8.47 0.83
CA PRO A 112 2.22 7.51 1.74
C PRO A 112 2.29 6.14 1.09
N GLY A 113 3.36 5.40 1.37
CA GLY A 113 3.61 4.10 0.75
C GLY A 113 4.56 4.24 -0.44
N GLY A 114 4.45 3.33 -1.39
CA GLY A 114 5.32 3.35 -2.55
C GLY A 114 5.33 2.07 -3.34
N LEU A 115 6.45 1.83 -4.01
CA LEU A 115 6.64 0.71 -4.92
C LEU A 115 7.93 -0.03 -4.60
N GLN A 116 7.93 -1.34 -4.77
CA GLN A 116 9.11 -2.19 -4.67
C GLN A 116 9.31 -2.94 -5.98
N PHE A 117 10.46 -2.74 -6.60
CA PHE A 117 10.92 -3.52 -7.75
C PHE A 117 11.83 -4.63 -7.25
N HIS A 118 11.62 -5.84 -7.73
CA HIS A 118 12.49 -6.98 -7.46
C HIS A 118 13.00 -7.56 -8.77
N HIS A 119 14.32 -7.60 -8.93
CA HIS A 119 14.97 -8.17 -10.11
C HIS A 119 15.43 -9.60 -9.80
N ALA A 120 14.80 -10.59 -10.42
CA ALA A 120 14.96 -12.00 -10.09
C ALA A 120 16.38 -12.52 -10.29
N ALA A 121 17.04 -12.14 -11.40
CA ALA A 121 18.36 -12.66 -11.74
C ALA A 121 19.46 -12.22 -10.76
N SER A 122 19.39 -10.98 -10.27
CA SER A 122 20.39 -10.45 -9.34
C SER A 122 19.95 -10.47 -7.87
N GLY A 123 18.69 -10.83 -7.58
CA GLY A 123 18.09 -10.70 -6.25
C GLY A 123 18.06 -9.25 -5.71
N LYS A 124 18.19 -8.24 -6.60
CA LYS A 124 18.23 -6.84 -6.17
C LYS A 124 16.82 -6.33 -5.92
N THR A 125 16.68 -5.50 -4.90
CA THR A 125 15.43 -4.80 -4.60
C THR A 125 15.65 -3.29 -4.67
N VAL A 126 14.69 -2.59 -5.26
CA VAL A 126 14.65 -1.12 -5.28
C VAL A 126 13.29 -0.70 -4.73
N LYS A 127 13.29 0.06 -3.64
CA LYS A 127 12.06 0.68 -3.12
C LYS A 127 12.03 2.15 -3.46
N LEU A 128 10.86 2.60 -3.89
CA LEU A 128 10.51 3.98 -4.11
C LEU A 128 9.51 4.38 -3.04
N MET A 129 9.97 4.97 -1.93
CA MET A 129 9.10 5.43 -0.85
C MET A 129 9.78 6.46 0.07
N PRO A 130 9.02 7.44 0.61
CA PRO A 130 7.67 7.80 0.18
C PRO A 130 7.69 8.47 -1.20
N THR A 131 6.52 8.82 -1.76
CA THR A 131 6.41 9.34 -3.12
C THR A 131 5.64 10.66 -3.17
N TRP A 132 5.95 11.48 -4.17
CA TRP A 132 5.34 12.79 -4.39
C TRP A 132 4.98 13.00 -5.85
N ILE A 133 3.80 13.57 -6.07
CA ILE A 133 3.45 14.16 -7.37
C ILE A 133 3.66 15.66 -7.26
N ARG A 134 4.62 16.18 -8.03
CA ARG A 134 4.81 17.62 -8.20
C ARG A 134 3.81 18.14 -9.20
N VAL A 135 3.07 19.17 -8.82
CA VAL A 135 2.13 19.87 -9.72
C VAL A 135 2.78 21.14 -10.29
N MET A 136 3.64 21.81 -9.51
CA MET A 136 4.29 23.06 -9.91
C MET A 136 5.71 23.21 -9.32
N PRO A 137 6.57 24.08 -9.90
CA PRO A 137 6.39 24.77 -11.18
C PRO A 137 6.47 23.82 -12.39
N ARG A 138 7.09 22.66 -12.23
CA ARG A 138 7.26 21.65 -13.27
C ARG A 138 6.61 20.34 -12.83
N PRO A 139 5.60 19.82 -13.54
CA PRO A 139 4.97 18.59 -13.13
C PRO A 139 5.93 17.41 -13.22
N GLY A 140 5.87 16.52 -12.25
CA GLY A 140 6.77 15.39 -12.19
C GLY A 140 6.45 14.44 -11.05
N TYR A 141 7.18 13.33 -11.02
CA TYR A 141 7.07 12.31 -9.98
C TYR A 141 8.42 12.15 -9.31
N SER A 142 8.44 12.21 -7.98
CA SER A 142 9.64 11.99 -7.18
C SER A 142 9.39 10.97 -6.06
N ALA A 143 10.45 10.30 -5.62
CA ALA A 143 10.38 9.34 -4.53
C ALA A 143 11.71 9.26 -3.78
N GLY A 144 11.65 8.88 -2.51
CA GLY A 144 12.82 8.38 -1.80
C GLY A 144 13.28 7.05 -2.40
N VAL A 145 14.59 6.79 -2.40
CA VAL A 145 15.17 5.61 -3.06
C VAL A 145 15.96 4.78 -2.06
N GLU A 146 15.59 3.52 -1.94
CA GLU A 146 16.32 2.50 -1.19
C GLU A 146 16.70 1.36 -2.14
N VAL A 147 17.94 0.89 -2.07
CA VAL A 147 18.43 -0.26 -2.84
C VAL A 147 18.95 -1.30 -1.88
N ASN A 148 18.43 -2.52 -1.94
CA ASN A 148 18.83 -3.63 -1.06
C ASN A 148 18.78 -3.30 0.45
N GLY A 149 17.82 -2.49 0.90
CA GLY A 149 17.74 -2.07 2.30
C GLY A 149 18.56 -0.83 2.64
N GLU A 150 19.41 -0.35 1.74
CA GLU A 150 20.24 0.83 1.94
C GLU A 150 19.58 2.06 1.31
N LYS A 151 19.33 3.09 2.13
CA LYS A 151 18.81 4.36 1.65
C LYS A 151 19.87 5.07 0.81
N ILE A 152 19.55 5.31 -0.45
CA ILE A 152 20.42 5.99 -1.41
C ILE A 152 20.13 7.50 -1.44
N ALA A 153 18.85 7.86 -1.38
CA ALA A 153 18.42 9.26 -1.42
C ALA A 153 17.10 9.46 -0.69
N ASP A 154 16.95 10.62 -0.05
CA ASP A 154 15.67 11.08 0.50
C ASP A 154 14.63 11.35 -0.57
N GLU A 155 15.08 11.82 -1.74
CA GLU A 155 14.21 12.14 -2.87
C GLU A 155 15.02 12.19 -4.18
N VAL A 156 14.48 11.55 -5.21
CA VAL A 156 14.96 11.62 -6.61
C VAL A 156 13.76 11.87 -7.51
N GLN A 157 13.92 12.75 -8.51
CA GLN A 157 12.93 12.89 -9.57
C GLN A 157 13.05 11.72 -10.54
N ILE A 158 12.00 10.93 -10.64
CA ILE A 158 11.96 9.65 -11.38
C ILE A 158 11.01 9.72 -12.60
N GLY A 159 10.18 10.76 -12.66
CA GLY A 159 9.35 11.06 -13.82
C GLY A 159 9.31 12.56 -14.06
N ASP A 160 9.39 12.95 -15.32
CA ASP A 160 9.23 14.32 -15.76
C ASP A 160 8.18 14.39 -16.85
N THR A 161 7.47 15.50 -16.92
CA THR A 161 6.47 15.78 -17.97
C THR A 161 7.04 16.55 -19.13
N ASN A 162 8.36 16.43 -19.36
CA ASN A 162 9.04 17.00 -20.51
C ASN A 162 8.45 16.43 -21.82
N TYR A 163 7.40 17.08 -22.30
CA TYR A 163 7.04 17.11 -23.71
C TYR A 163 7.92 18.20 -24.35
N GLU A 164 9.14 17.83 -24.74
CA GLU A 164 9.86 18.55 -25.80
C GLU A 164 9.57 17.88 -27.15
#